data_AF-A0A2M9XD24-F1
#
_entry.id   AF-A0A2M9XD24-F1
#
_cell.length_a   1.000
_cell.length_b   1.000
_cell.length_c   1.000
_cell.angle_alpha   90.00
_cell.angle_beta   90.00
_cell.angle_gamma   90.00
#
_symmetry.space_group_name_H-M   'P 1'
#
loop_
_entity.id
_entity.type
_entity.pdbx_description
1 polymer ?
#
loop_
_entity_poly.entity_id
_entity_poly.type
_entity_poly.pdbx_seq_one_letter_code
_entity_poly.pdbx_strand_id
1 'polypeptide(L)' 'MNRAKIFKNGDSQAVRLPKEYRFKGKEVYIHKEGEVVILTPIQEAVDRLWNSLNEFSTDFKIERDQPKDYDRRDPI' A
#
# COMPACT_ATOMS: atom_id res chain seq x y z
N MET A 1 1.99 -25.00 2.41
CA MET A 1 2.61 -23.67 2.27
C MET A 1 3.54 -23.68 1.08
N ASN A 2 3.36 -22.76 0.14
CA ASN A 2 4.27 -22.63 -1.00
C ASN A 2 5.53 -21.86 -0.57
N ARG A 3 6.69 -22.20 -1.16
CA ARG A 3 7.98 -21.54 -0.89
C ARG A 3 8.51 -20.92 -2.18
N ALA A 4 9.11 -19.75 -2.09
CA ALA A 4 9.83 -19.12 -3.18
C ALA A 4 11.34 -19.19 -2.92
N LYS A 5 12.14 -19.22 -3.99
CA LYS A 5 13.61 -19.18 -3.86
C LYS A 5 14.10 -17.74 -3.83
N ILE A 6 14.99 -17.46 -2.90
CA ILE A 6 15.78 -16.24 -2.85
C ILE A 6 17.07 -16.46 -3.63
N PHE A 7 17.47 -15.48 -4.43
CA PHE A 7 18.70 -15.53 -5.23
C PHE A 7 19.28 -14.12 -5.39
N LYS A 8 20.50 -14.02 -5.94
CA LYS A 8 21.16 -12.75 -6.26
C LYS A 8 20.87 -12.36 -7.71
N ASN A 9 20.60 -11.08 -7.96
CA ASN A 9 20.53 -10.48 -9.28
C ASN A 9 21.45 -9.26 -9.32
N GLY A 10 22.67 -9.44 -9.84
CA GLY A 10 23.78 -8.51 -9.60
C GLY A 10 24.03 -8.33 -8.10
N ASP A 11 24.14 -7.09 -7.64
CA ASP A 11 24.31 -6.76 -6.22
C ASP A 11 23.01 -6.83 -5.41
N SER A 12 21.86 -6.98 -6.06
CA SER A 12 20.56 -7.03 -5.39
C SER A 12 20.15 -8.46 -4.96
N GLN A 13 19.26 -8.54 -3.98
CA GLN A 13 18.54 -9.77 -3.62
C GLN A 13 17.20 -9.82 -4.37
N ALA A 14 16.81 -10.99 -4.85
CA ALA A 14 15.58 -11.19 -5.59
C ALA A 14 14.83 -12.46 -5.14
N VAL A 15 13.51 -12.46 -5.32
CA VAL A 15 12.63 -13.60 -5.06
C VAL A 15 12.05 -14.10 -6.38
N ARG A 16 12.17 -15.39 -6.67
CA ARG A 16 11.53 -16.00 -7.84
C ARG A 16 10.08 -16.34 -7.50
N LEU A 17 9.14 -15.54 -8.00
CA LEU A 17 7.70 -15.79 -7.83
C LEU A 17 7.26 -17.03 -8.64
N PRO A 18 6.62 -18.03 -7.99
CA PRO A 18 5.91 -19.10 -8.69
C PRO A 18 4.79 -18.54 -9.58
N LYS A 19 4.32 -19.32 -10.56
CA LYS A 19 3.42 -18.86 -11.62
C LYS A 19 2.13 -18.27 -11.05
N GLU A 20 1.59 -18.90 -10.02
CA GLU A 20 0.35 -18.56 -9.33
C GLU A 20 0.43 -17.28 -8.49
N TYR A 21 1.64 -16.77 -8.20
CA TYR A 21 1.87 -15.53 -7.45
C TYR A 21 2.38 -14.37 -8.32
N ARG A 22 2.34 -14.51 -9.65
CA ARG A 22 2.81 -13.45 -10.56
C ARG A 22 1.86 -12.25 -10.56
N PHE A 23 2.44 -11.06 -10.47
CA PHE A 23 1.71 -9.81 -10.66
C PHE A 23 1.48 -9.53 -12.15
N LYS A 24 0.41 -8.78 -12.44
CA LYS A 24 0.25 -8.11 -13.74
C LYS A 24 1.07 -6.81 -13.72
N GLY A 25 1.66 -6.44 -14.86
CA GLY A 25 2.48 -5.23 -14.98
C GLY A 25 3.98 -5.47 -14.74
N LYS A 26 4.72 -4.39 -14.54
CA LYS A 26 6.19 -4.40 -14.42
C LYS A 26 6.71 -4.00 -13.03
N GLU A 27 5.85 -3.39 -12.21
CA GLU A 27 6.23 -2.77 -10.94
C GLU A 27 5.14 -3.01 -9.87
N VAL A 28 5.56 -2.98 -8.61
CA VAL A 28 4.73 -3.15 -7.42
C VAL A 28 5.16 -2.14 -6.36
N TYR A 29 4.24 -1.74 -5.48
CA TYR A 29 4.61 -1.09 -4.23
C TYR A 29 5.23 -2.12 -3.28
N ILE A 30 6.22 -1.68 -2.49
CA ILE A 30 6.91 -2.50 -1.49
C ILE A 30 6.81 -1.82 -0.12
N HIS A 31 6.40 -2.58 0.89
CA HIS A 31 6.35 -2.15 2.29
C HIS A 31 6.95 -3.24 3.20
N LYS A 32 7.60 -2.84 4.29
CA LYS A 32 8.20 -3.77 5.26
C LYS A 32 7.65 -3.52 6.67
N GLU A 33 7.12 -4.57 7.28
CA GLU A 33 6.61 -4.58 8.65
C GLU A 33 7.35 -5.66 9.46
N GLY A 34 8.28 -5.25 10.33
CA GLY A 34 9.16 -6.18 11.02
C GLY A 34 9.95 -7.03 10.01
N GLU A 35 9.76 -8.35 10.02
CA GLU A 35 10.41 -9.29 9.09
C GLU A 35 9.56 -9.63 7.85
N VAL A 36 8.38 -9.00 7.70
CA VAL A 36 7.45 -9.25 6.59
C VAL A 36 7.65 -8.20 5.49
N VAL A 37 7.73 -8.66 4.24
CA VAL A 37 7.72 -7.79 3.05
C VAL A 37 6.40 -7.98 2.31
N ILE A 38 5.66 -6.88 2.14
CA ILE A 38 4.37 -6.83 1.48
C ILE A 38 4.57 -6.18 0.10
N LEU A 39 4.11 -6.87 -0.96
CA LEU A 39 4.14 -6.39 -2.33
C LEU A 39 2.71 -6.21 -2.86
N THR A 40 2.39 -5.00 -3.32
CA THR A 40 1.04 -4.65 -3.79
C THR A 40 1.09 -4.18 -5.26
N PRO A 41 0.22 -4.69 -6.15
CA PRO A 41 0.16 -4.22 -7.53
C PRO A 41 -0.17 -2.72 -7.59
N ILE A 42 0.53 -1.98 -8.45
CA ILE A 42 0.30 -0.52 -8.61
C ILE A 42 -1.12 -0.26 -9.13
N GLN A 43 -1.53 -0.98 -10.17
CA GLN A 43 -2.83 -0.74 -10.82
C GLN A 43 -4.01 -1.03 -9.88
N GLU A 44 -3.87 -1.95 -8.93
CA GLU A 44 -4.94 -2.34 -8.02
C GLU A 44 -4.95 -1.52 -6.72
N ALA A 45 -3.91 -0.74 -6.41
CA ALA A 45 -3.84 -0.04 -5.12
C ALA A 45 -4.97 1.00 -4.97
N VAL A 46 -5.22 1.76 -6.04
CA VAL A 46 -6.28 2.77 -6.09
C VAL A 46 -7.66 2.10 -6.12
N ASP A 47 -7.84 1.05 -6.92
CA ASP A 47 -9.11 0.33 -7.00
C ASP A 47 -9.44 -0.36 -5.66
N ARG A 48 -8.45 -0.94 -4.97
CA ARG A 48 -8.62 -1.49 -3.61
C ARG A 48 -9.05 -0.43 -2.62
N LEU A 49 -8.42 0.75 -2.65
CA LEU A 49 -8.81 1.87 -1.81
C LEU A 49 -10.27 2.27 -2.04
N TRP A 50 -10.68 2.44 -3.31
CA TRP A 50 -12.06 2.76 -3.65
C TRP A 50 -13.04 1.67 -3.24
N ASN A 51 -12.69 0.40 -3.42
CA ASN A 51 -13.52 -0.72 -2.99
C ASN A 51 -13.70 -0.73 -1.46
N SER A 52 -12.63 -0.52 -0.70
CA SER A 52 -12.71 -0.39 0.77
C SER A 52 -13.55 0.81 1.20
N LEU A 53 -13.48 1.93 0.49
CA LEU A 53 -14.34 3.08 0.76
C LEU A 53 -15.83 2.78 0.47
N ASN A 54 -16.12 1.94 -0.53
CA ASN A 54 -17.48 1.52 -0.86
C ASN A 54 -18.07 0.51 0.16
N GLU A 55 -17.26 -0.09 1.03
CA GLU A 55 -17.74 -0.98 2.10
C GLU A 55 -18.30 -0.21 3.32
N PHE A 56 -18.09 1.11 3.40
CA PHE A 56 -18.69 1.92 4.45
C PHE A 56 -20.22 1.97 4.29
N SER A 57 -20.93 1.99 5.42
CA SER A 57 -22.38 2.11 5.42
C SER A 57 -22.82 3.44 4.79
N THR A 58 -23.97 3.43 4.10
CA THR A 58 -24.51 4.62 3.41
C THR A 58 -24.93 5.74 4.37
N ASP A 59 -25.11 5.41 5.66
CA ASP A 59 -25.41 6.36 6.74
C ASP A 59 -24.15 6.85 7.48
N PHE A 60 -22.96 6.40 7.08
CA PHE A 60 -21.71 6.87 7.66
C PHE A 60 -21.50 8.35 7.38
N LYS A 61 -21.40 9.15 8.44
CA LYS A 61 -21.12 10.59 8.38
C LYS A 61 -19.81 10.88 9.10
N ILE A 62 -18.89 11.54 8.38
CA ILE A 62 -17.69 12.13 8.99
C ILE A 62 -17.99 13.59 9.25
N GLU A 63 -18.10 13.97 10.52
CA GLU A 63 -18.08 15.37 10.94
C GLU A 63 -16.66 15.76 11.30
N ARG A 64 -16.17 16.83 10.67
CA ARG A 64 -14.87 17.41 10.99
C ARG A 64 -15.12 18.64 11.84
N ASP A 65 -14.59 18.66 13.07
CA ASP A 65 -14.51 19.87 13.88
C ASP A 65 -13.35 20.75 13.37
N GLN A 66 -13.53 21.29 12.16
CA GLN A 66 -12.55 22.14 11.51
C GLN A 66 -12.57 23.52 12.19
N PRO A 67 -11.46 23.98 12.78
CA PRO A 67 -11.38 25.32 13.33
C PRO A 67 -11.66 26.35 12.23
N LYS A 68 -12.46 27.36 12.56
CA LYS A 68 -12.71 28.51 11.66
C LYS A 68 -11.51 29.44 11.57
N ASP A 69 -10.70 29.44 12.62
CA ASP A 69 -9.54 30.29 12.75
C ASP A 69 -8.26 29.54 12.39
N TYR A 70 -7.34 30.26 11.75
CA TYR A 70 -6.00 29.76 11.48
C TYR A 70 -5.09 30.01 12.67
N ASP A 71 -4.20 29.07 12.93
CA ASP A 71 -3.17 29.24 13.95
C ASP A 71 -2.19 30.34 13.51
N ARG A 72 -1.97 31.33 14.38
CA ARG A 72 -1.05 32.43 14.10
C ARG A 72 0.33 32.00 14.59
N ARG A 73 1.29 31.86 13.66
CA ARG A 73 2.69 31.71 14.06
C ARG A 73 3.23 33.04 14.54
N ASP A 74 3.92 33.04 15.67
CA ASP A 74 4.67 34.20 16.11
C ASP A 74 5.73 34.58 15.07
N PRO A 75 5.94 35.87 14.81
CA PRO A 75 7.07 36.31 14.01
C PRO A 75 8.39 35.88 14.68
N ILE A 76 9.37 35.50 13.87
CA ILE A 76 10.74 35.21 14.32
C ILE A 76 11.41 36.49 14.81
#